data_AF-A0A3N7HI68-F1
#
_entry.id   AF-A0A3N7HI68-F1
#
_cell.length_a   1.000
_cell.length_b   1.000
_cell.length_c   1.000
_cell.angle_alpha   90.00
_cell.angle_beta   90.00
_cell.angle_gamma   90.00
#
_symmetry.space_group_name_H-M   'P 1'
#
loop_
_entity.id
_entity.type
_entity.pdbx_description
1 polymer ?
#
loop_
_entity_poly.entity_id
_entity_poly.type
_entity_poly.pdbx_seq_one_letter_code
_entity_poly.pdbx_strand_id
1 'polypeptide(L)' 'MGAPRKTTERNTVPFITWRDADGTEISANVAAGTNLMRAAVDAGVQGIHGDCGGALACAPI' A
#
# COMPACT_ATOMS: atom_id res chain seq x y z
N MET A 1 -22.78 -15.64 -8.52
CA MET A 1 -22.58 -14.68 -9.64
C MET A 1 -22.67 -13.28 -9.05
N GLY A 2 -21.58 -12.77 -8.49
CA GLY A 2 -21.53 -11.44 -7.90
C GLY A 2 -21.25 -10.40 -8.99
N ALA A 3 -22.00 -9.31 -9.01
CA ALA A 3 -21.76 -8.21 -9.93
C ALA A 3 -20.32 -7.68 -9.80
N PRO A 4 -19.66 -7.24 -10.89
CA PRO A 4 -18.37 -6.59 -10.79
C PRO A 4 -18.52 -5.34 -9.91
N ARG A 5 -17.82 -5.30 -8.77
CA ARG A 5 -17.70 -4.07 -7.96
C ARG A 5 -17.15 -3.00 -8.89
N LYS A 6 -17.96 -1.98 -9.20
CA LYS A 6 -17.51 -0.81 -9.95
C LYS A 6 -16.55 -0.03 -9.05
N THR A 7 -15.28 -0.40 -9.05
CA THR A 7 -14.21 0.53 -8.69
C THR A 7 -14.26 1.60 -9.76
N THR A 8 -14.89 2.72 -9.42
CA THR A 8 -14.94 3.92 -10.25
C THR A 8 -13.52 4.19 -10.77
N GLU A 9 -13.38 4.25 -12.09
CA GLU A 9 -12.22 4.74 -12.82
C GLU A 9 -11.99 6.22 -12.49
N ARG A 10 -11.60 6.52 -11.25
CA ARG A 10 -10.98 7.80 -10.92
C ARG A 10 -9.49 7.60 -11.10
N ASN A 11 -8.94 8.18 -12.17
CA ASN A 11 -7.52 8.41 -12.36
C ASN A 11 -7.01 9.47 -11.34
N THR A 12 -7.30 9.27 -10.06
CA THR A 12 -6.80 10.08 -8.97
C THR A 12 -5.66 9.31 -8.34
N VAL A 13 -4.51 9.95 -8.19
CA VAL A 13 -3.41 9.45 -7.35
C VAL A 13 -3.83 9.65 -5.88
N PRO A 14 -4.25 8.60 -5.15
CA PRO A 14 -4.50 8.75 -3.72
C PRO A 14 -3.26 9.21 -2.98
N PHE A 15 -3.45 10.12 -2.04
CA PHE A 15 -2.45 10.48 -1.05
C PHE A 15 -2.60 9.56 0.16
N ILE A 16 -1.55 8.78 0.45
CA ILE A 16 -1.53 7.76 1.51
C ILE A 16 -0.55 8.19 2.59
N THR A 17 -0.91 7.97 3.86
CA THR A 17 -0.07 8.22 5.03
C THR A 17 0.09 6.93 5.83
N TRP A 18 1.33 6.53 6.08
CA TRP A 18 1.71 5.46 7.00
C TRP A 18 2.13 6.11 8.33
N ARG A 19 1.67 5.52 9.43
CA ARG A 19 2.05 5.91 10.78
C ARG A 19 2.78 4.74 11.43
N ASP A 20 4.01 4.98 11.84
CA ASP A 20 4.79 4.01 12.59
C ASP A 20 4.41 4.07 14.09
N ALA A 21 4.73 3.02 14.83
CA ALA A 21 4.41 2.86 16.25
C ALA A 21 5.12 3.92 17.14
N ASP A 22 6.24 4.48 16.68
CA ASP A 22 6.94 5.59 17.33
C ASP A 22 6.29 6.96 17.06
N GLY A 23 5.25 7.00 16.21
CA GLY A 23 4.53 8.20 15.82
C GLY A 23 5.06 8.88 14.55
N THR A 24 6.11 8.34 13.92
CA THR A 24 6.64 8.85 12.64
C THR A 24 5.59 8.68 11.53
N GLU A 25 5.43 9.71 10.72
CA GLU A 25 4.53 9.67 9.56
C GLU A 25 5.32 9.77 8.25
N ILE A 26 4.99 8.89 7.31
CA ILE A 26 5.48 8.94 5.94
C ILE A 26 4.26 9.04 5.04
N SER A 27 4.29 9.94 4.05
CA SER A 27 3.16 10.09 3.11
C SER A 27 3.62 10.17 1.67
N ALA A 28 2.84 9.59 0.75
CA ALA A 28 3.14 9.60 -0.68
C ALA A 28 1.87 9.58 -1.54
N ASN A 29 1.99 10.12 -2.77
CA ASN A 29 1.00 9.89 -3.81
C ASN A 29 1.23 8.50 -4.41
N VAL A 30 0.22 7.64 -4.33
CA VAL A 30 0.30 6.24 -4.79
C VAL A 30 -0.61 6.08 -6.00
N ALA A 31 -0.15 5.42 -7.06
CA ALA A 31 -1.01 5.14 -8.21
C ALA A 31 -2.14 4.18 -7.82
N ALA A 32 -3.37 4.46 -8.27
CA ALA A 32 -4.50 3.56 -8.02
C ALA A 32 -4.24 2.16 -8.59
N GLY A 33 -4.61 1.13 -7.84
CA GLY A 33 -4.31 -0.26 -8.18
C GLY A 33 -2.94 -0.77 -7.69
N THR A 34 -2.08 0.11 -7.18
CA THR A 34 -0.85 -0.29 -6.49
C THR A 34 -1.20 -0.98 -5.18
N ASN A 35 -0.55 -2.10 -4.88
CA ASN A 35 -0.70 -2.76 -3.59
C ASN A 35 -0.01 -1.93 -2.49
N LEU A 36 -0.66 -1.77 -1.33
CA LEU A 36 -0.19 -0.89 -0.27
C LEU A 36 1.19 -1.28 0.29
N MET A 37 1.49 -2.59 0.35
CA MET A 37 2.79 -3.07 0.81
C MET A 37 3.91 -2.56 -0.10
N ARG A 38 3.77 -2.71 -1.42
CA ARG A 38 4.76 -2.25 -2.39
C ARG A 38 4.88 -0.73 -2.39
N ALA A 39 3.76 -0.02 -2.30
CA ALA A 39 3.78 1.43 -2.15
C ALA A 39 4.56 1.89 -0.90
N ALA A 40 4.45 1.15 0.22
CA ALA A 40 5.18 1.44 1.44
C ALA A 40 6.69 1.15 1.30
N VAL A 41 7.06 0.03 0.67
CA VAL A 41 8.46 -0.31 0.37
C VAL A 41 9.09 0.75 -0.54
N ASP A 42 8.39 1.14 -1.61
CA ASP A 42 8.85 2.17 -2.55
C ASP A 42 8.96 3.55 -1.88
N ALA A 43 8.10 3.84 -0.91
CA ALA A 43 8.15 5.07 -0.10
C ALA A 43 9.15 5.01 1.06
N GLY A 44 9.85 3.88 1.26
CA GLY A 44 10.85 3.70 2.32
C GLY A 44 10.25 3.61 3.72
N VAL A 45 9.01 3.15 3.87
CA VAL A 45 8.37 2.95 5.17
C VAL A 45 9.09 1.86 5.95
N GLN A 46 9.61 2.22 7.12
CA GLN A 46 10.31 1.27 7.98
C GLN A 46 9.34 0.22 8.53
N GLY A 47 9.83 -1.00 8.73
CA GLY A 47 9.03 -2.14 9.22
C GLY A 47 8.20 -2.86 8.14
N ILE A 48 8.04 -2.31 6.94
CA ILE A 48 7.37 -3.00 5.82
C ILE A 48 8.42 -3.42 4.78
N HIS A 49 8.82 -4.70 4.80
CA HIS A 49 9.92 -5.20 3.95
C HIS A 49 9.42 -5.88 2.67
N GLY A 50 8.37 -6.70 2.77
CA GLY A 50 7.75 -7.31 1.59
C GLY A 50 8.55 -8.43 0.92
N ASP A 51 9.37 -9.18 1.65
CA ASP A 51 10.31 -10.18 1.11
C ASP A 51 9.67 -11.24 0.19
N CYS A 52 8.39 -11.57 0.41
CA CYS A 52 7.64 -12.49 -0.45
C CYS A 52 7.01 -11.84 -1.69
N GLY A 53 7.26 -10.56 -1.94
CA GLY A 53 6.71 -9.82 -3.08
C GLY A 53 5.17 -9.74 -3.10
N GLY A 54 4.51 -9.92 -1.95
CA GLY A 54 3.04 -9.92 -1.86
C GLY A 54 2.38 -11.28 -2.09
N ALA A 55 3.15 -12.38 -2.10
CA ALA A 55 2.63 -13.75 -2.24
C ALA A 55 1.97 -14.33 -0.97
N LEU A 56 1.69 -13.51 0.05
CA LEU A 56 1.09 -13.92 1.32
C LEU A 56 1.88 -15.00 2.10
N ALA A 57 3.20 -15.03 1.92
CA ALA A 57 4.06 -16.07 2.48
C ALA A 57 5.05 -15.59 3.55
N CYS A 58 5.27 -14.27 3.66
CA CYS A 58 6.33 -13.68 4.48
C CYS A 58 5.84 -13.01 5.77
N ALA A 59 4.51 -12.82 5.91
CA ALA A 59 3.88 -12.20 7.08
C ALA A 59 4.72 -11.09 7.75
N PRO A 60 4.94 -9.93 7.10
CA PRO A 60 5.85 -8.91 7.62
C PRO A 60 5.18 -8.04 8.71
N ILE A 61 4.35 -8.62 9.59
CA ILE A 61 3.83 -7.97 10.81
C ILE A 61 4.57 -8.48 12.04
#